data_AF-A0A9D4W440-F1
#
_entry.id   AF-A0A9D4W440-F1
#
_cell.length_a   1.000
_cell.length_b   1.000
_cell.length_c   1.000
_cell.angle_alpha   90.00
_cell.angle_beta   90.00
_cell.angle_gamma   90.00
#
_symmetry.space_group_name_H-M   'P 1'
#
loop_
_entity.id
_entity.type
_entity.pdbx_description
1 polymer ?
#
loop_
_entity_poly.entity_id
_entity_poly.type
_entity_poly.pdbx_seq_one_letter_code
_entity_poly.pdbx_strand_id
1 'polypeptide(L)'
;MDFESNYDIAATAEFIRTHKFTRVALQFPDDLLKDSTRVVRVLRKRLQSLRESDTTGSGDERDIGLYVMADTAYGSCCVDEVGASHINADCVVHYGHTCFSPTTSLPAFFVFGKASIGIADCVESVSQYALENSKPIMVLFGLEYAHSTQQIRKTLLESSTSCRSDISFADVPSPYMFPSKDSKKLNGPQEAVCGCSNNSNSDEASGTIYSIGGLTWKLPEGQKMEDYLLFWIGHDNAAFANVVLTFNACEIGMMQLKIKW
;
A
#
# COMPACT_ATOMS: atom_id res chain seq x y z
N MET A 1 13.45 1.20 13.20
CA MET A 1 12.00 0.97 13.35
C MET A 1 11.79 -0.32 14.11
N ASP A 2 10.77 -0.42 14.95
CA ASP A 2 10.45 -1.67 15.65
C ASP A 2 9.80 -2.68 14.69
N PHE A 3 9.93 -3.97 14.99
CA PHE A 3 9.45 -5.04 14.13
C PHE A 3 7.92 -5.05 14.00
N GLU A 4 7.20 -4.73 15.07
CA GLU A 4 5.73 -4.74 15.05
C GLU A 4 5.18 -3.62 14.17
N SER A 5 5.82 -2.45 14.18
CA SER A 5 5.51 -1.33 13.29
C SER A 5 5.87 -1.64 11.85
N ASN A 6 7.00 -2.32 11.57
CA ASN A 6 7.36 -2.70 10.21
C ASN A 6 6.33 -3.65 9.57
N TYR A 7 5.72 -4.53 10.37
CA TYR A 7 4.72 -5.50 9.92
C TYR A 7 3.27 -5.07 10.21
N ASP A 8 3.05 -3.80 10.56
CA ASP A 8 1.74 -3.21 10.88
C ASP A 8 0.85 -4.12 11.76
N ILE A 9 1.46 -4.72 12.79
CA ILE A 9 0.80 -5.72 13.64
C ILE A 9 -0.43 -5.15 14.34
N ALA A 10 -0.35 -3.89 14.79
CA ALA A 10 -1.46 -3.21 15.45
C ALA A 10 -2.64 -2.98 14.50
N ALA A 11 -2.39 -2.49 13.28
CA ALA A 11 -3.43 -2.24 12.29
C ALA A 11 -4.05 -3.56 11.77
N THR A 12 -3.21 -4.58 11.56
CA THR A 12 -3.65 -5.93 11.19
C THR A 12 -4.58 -6.53 12.26
N ALA A 13 -4.21 -6.42 13.54
CA ALA A 13 -5.05 -6.92 14.63
C ALA A 13 -6.40 -6.19 14.72
N GLU A 14 -6.40 -4.87 14.52
CA GLU A 14 -7.63 -4.07 14.50
C GLU A 14 -8.55 -4.44 13.33
N PHE A 15 -7.98 -4.63 12.14
CA PHE A 15 -8.71 -5.09 10.96
C PHE A 15 -9.40 -6.43 11.19
N ILE A 16 -8.67 -7.41 11.76
CA ILE A 16 -9.20 -8.74 12.10
C ILE A 16 -10.34 -8.62 13.12
N ARG A 17 -10.13 -7.83 14.18
CA ARG A 17 -11.11 -7.68 15.26
C ARG A 17 -12.38 -6.96 14.80
N THR A 18 -12.23 -5.84 14.12
CA THR A 18 -13.35 -5.01 13.65
C THR A 18 -14.33 -5.80 12.79
N HIS A 19 -13.82 -6.69 11.94
CA HIS A 19 -14.61 -7.51 11.03
C HIS A 19 -14.95 -8.90 11.58
N LYS A 20 -14.52 -9.22 12.81
CA LYS A 20 -14.78 -10.51 13.49
C LYS A 20 -14.29 -11.72 12.69
N PHE A 21 -13.16 -11.58 12.00
CA PHE A 21 -12.55 -12.68 11.26
C PHE A 21 -11.95 -13.70 12.22
N THR A 22 -12.16 -14.98 11.93
CA THR A 22 -11.74 -16.11 12.77
C THR A 22 -10.71 -17.02 12.08
N ARG A 23 -10.68 -17.05 10.75
CA ARG A 23 -9.72 -17.81 9.95
C ARG A 23 -8.96 -16.84 9.05
N VAL A 24 -7.75 -16.46 9.44
CA VAL A 24 -6.97 -15.44 8.73
C VAL A 24 -5.81 -16.11 8.00
N ALA A 25 -5.79 -15.97 6.67
CA ALA A 25 -4.69 -16.41 5.83
C ALA A 25 -3.59 -15.34 5.82
N LEU A 26 -2.33 -15.72 6.00
CA LEU A 26 -1.17 -14.84 5.96
C LEU A 26 -0.31 -15.20 4.74
N GLN A 27 -0.28 -14.33 3.74
CA GLN A 27 0.50 -14.49 2.52
C GLN A 27 1.82 -13.74 2.64
N PHE A 28 2.94 -14.45 2.53
CA PHE A 28 4.27 -13.85 2.54
C PHE A 28 4.98 -14.16 1.23
N PRO A 29 5.65 -13.19 0.60
CA PRO A 29 6.63 -13.47 -0.44
C PRO A 29 7.83 -14.18 0.17
N ASP A 30 8.59 -14.89 -0.67
CA ASP A 30 9.76 -15.69 -0.29
C ASP A 30 10.73 -14.95 0.65
N ASP A 31 11.04 -13.68 0.36
CA ASP A 31 11.98 -12.88 1.14
C ASP A 31 11.53 -12.58 2.58
N LEU A 32 10.20 -12.56 2.81
CA LEU A 32 9.59 -12.31 4.11
C LEU A 32 9.14 -13.59 4.82
N LEU A 33 9.15 -14.75 4.14
CA LEU A 33 8.70 -16.02 4.71
C LEU A 33 9.49 -16.42 5.96
N LYS A 34 10.78 -16.06 6.03
CA LYS A 34 11.64 -16.25 7.21
C LYS A 34 11.11 -15.59 8.49
N ASP A 35 10.35 -14.49 8.34
CA ASP A 35 9.79 -13.73 9.46
C ASP A 35 8.38 -14.21 9.86
N SER A 36 7.76 -15.08 9.06
CA SER A 36 6.37 -15.54 9.24
C SER A 36 6.06 -16.04 10.65
N THR A 37 6.91 -16.89 11.22
CA THR A 37 6.74 -17.44 12.57
C THR A 37 6.75 -16.35 13.64
N ARG A 38 7.60 -15.34 13.48
CA ARG A 38 7.70 -14.20 14.39
C ARG A 38 6.48 -13.31 14.26
N VAL A 39 6.03 -13.02 13.03
CA VAL A 39 4.80 -12.26 12.74
C VAL A 39 3.58 -12.94 13.38
N VAL A 40 3.39 -14.24 13.17
CA VAL A 40 2.31 -15.02 13.80
C VAL A 40 2.34 -14.90 15.32
N ARG A 41 3.52 -15.02 15.94
CA ARG A 41 3.66 -14.93 17.39
C ARG A 41 3.27 -13.54 17.93
N VAL A 42 3.77 -12.46 17.33
CA VAL A 42 3.47 -11.10 17.80
C VAL A 42 2.02 -10.70 17.50
N LEU A 43 1.49 -11.09 16.34
CA LEU A 43 0.09 -10.85 15.98
C LEU A 43 -0.87 -11.59 16.92
N ARG A 44 -0.59 -12.86 17.23
CA ARG A 44 -1.37 -13.63 18.21
C ARG A 44 -1.37 -12.96 19.59
N LYS A 45 -0.20 -12.53 20.07
CA LYS A 45 -0.09 -11.81 21.35
C LYS A 45 -0.91 -10.52 21.32
N ARG A 46 -0.84 -9.74 20.23
CA ARG A 46 -1.59 -8.49 20.09
C ARG A 46 -3.10 -8.73 20.09
N LEU A 47 -3.57 -9.75 19.36
CA LEU A 47 -4.98 -10.15 19.34
C LEU A 47 -5.47 -10.59 20.73
N GLN A 48 -4.65 -11.31 21.50
CA GLN A 48 -4.96 -11.68 22.88
C GLN A 48 -5.08 -10.46 23.80
N SER A 49 -4.14 -9.52 23.72
CA SER A 49 -4.20 -8.28 24.52
C SER A 49 -5.43 -7.41 24.20
N LEU A 50 -5.88 -7.38 22.94
CA LEU A 50 -7.11 -6.69 22.57
C LEU A 50 -8.38 -7.37 23.11
N ARG A 51 -8.33 -8.69 23.35
CA ARG A 51 -9.46 -9.42 23.98
C ARG A 51 -9.59 -9.06 25.46
N GLU A 52 -8.46 -8.97 26.17
CA GLU A 52 -8.45 -8.65 27.60
C GLU A 52 -8.96 -7.24 27.92
N SER A 53 -8.85 -6.29 26.98
CA SER A 53 -9.38 -4.94 27.16
C SER A 53 -10.89 -4.83 26.99
N ASP A 54 -11.52 -5.74 26.24
CA ASP A 54 -12.93 -5.65 25.81
C ASP A 54 -13.86 -6.40 26.79
N THR A 55 -13.64 -6.24 28.10
CA THR A 55 -14.32 -6.96 29.22
C THR A 55 -15.84 -6.73 29.36
N THR A 56 -16.49 -6.09 28.39
CA THR A 56 -17.94 -5.87 28.36
C THR A 56 -18.64 -6.79 27.35
N GLY A 57 -18.87 -8.04 27.76
CA GLY A 57 -20.02 -8.87 27.40
C GLY A 57 -20.41 -9.04 25.92
N SER A 58 -19.90 -10.09 25.27
CA SER A 58 -20.64 -10.86 24.26
C SER A 58 -19.92 -12.19 24.00
N GLY A 59 -20.54 -13.31 24.38
CA GLY A 59 -19.96 -14.65 24.36
C GLY A 59 -19.87 -15.34 22.99
N ASP A 60 -19.40 -14.64 21.95
CA ASP A 60 -18.94 -15.30 20.70
C ASP A 60 -17.41 -15.43 20.72
N GLU A 61 -16.91 -16.24 21.66
CA GLU A 61 -15.49 -16.49 21.89
C GLU A 61 -14.93 -17.48 20.87
N ARG A 62 -14.74 -17.04 19.62
CA ARG A 62 -14.06 -17.87 18.62
C ARG A 62 -12.56 -17.62 18.65
N ASP A 63 -11.79 -18.71 18.74
CA ASP A 63 -10.34 -18.64 18.59
C ASP A 63 -9.99 -18.15 17.17
N ILE A 64 -9.01 -17.24 17.07
CA ILE A 64 -8.57 -16.71 15.78
C ILE A 64 -7.43 -17.58 15.29
N GLY A 65 -7.71 -18.40 14.29
CA GLY A 65 -6.71 -19.18 13.57
C GLY A 65 -5.93 -18.30 12.61
N LEU A 66 -4.60 -18.28 12.77
CA LEU A 66 -3.66 -17.64 11.86
C LEU A 66 -2.95 -18.72 11.03
N TYR A 67 -3.09 -18.67 9.71
CA TYR A 67 -2.60 -19.70 8.80
C TYR A 67 -1.60 -19.10 7.82
N VAL A 68 -0.32 -19.48 7.96
CA VAL A 68 0.71 -19.09 6.98
C VAL A 68 0.49 -19.88 5.71
N MET A 69 0.29 -19.19 4.59
CA MET A 69 0.07 -19.83 3.30
C MET A 69 1.40 -20.33 2.72
N ALA A 70 1.36 -21.48 2.07
CA ALA A 70 2.44 -21.92 1.20
C ALA A 70 2.32 -21.12 -0.11
N ASP A 71 3.14 -20.08 -0.27
CA ASP A 71 3.03 -19.15 -1.39
C ASP A 71 3.30 -19.84 -2.73
N THR A 72 2.76 -19.28 -3.80
CA THR A 72 3.12 -19.67 -5.16
C THR A 72 4.38 -18.91 -5.56
N ALA A 73 5.45 -19.63 -5.94
CA ALA A 73 6.72 -19.05 -6.40
C ALA A 73 6.59 -18.07 -7.61
N TYR A 74 5.39 -17.97 -8.21
CA TYR A 74 5.05 -17.02 -9.26
C TYR A 74 3.80 -16.24 -8.84
N GLY A 75 3.81 -14.91 -8.99
CA GLY A 75 2.64 -14.07 -8.71
C GLY A 75 2.52 -13.56 -7.27
N SER A 76 3.64 -13.39 -6.56
CA SER A 76 3.70 -12.89 -5.18
C SER A 76 3.09 -11.49 -4.97
N CYS A 77 2.75 -10.77 -6.04
CA CYS A 77 2.09 -9.46 -5.97
C CYS A 77 0.55 -9.52 -5.92
N CYS A 78 -0.05 -10.70 -6.12
CA CYS A 78 -1.50 -10.89 -6.12
C CYS A 78 -1.95 -11.58 -4.82
N VAL A 79 -3.19 -11.31 -4.41
CA VAL A 79 -3.85 -12.06 -3.32
C VAL A 79 -4.21 -13.45 -3.82
N ASP A 80 -3.71 -14.49 -3.16
CA ASP A 80 -4.07 -15.89 -3.48
C ASP A 80 -5.40 -16.30 -2.82
N GLU A 81 -6.51 -15.99 -3.50
CA GLU A 81 -7.85 -16.37 -3.05
C GLU A 81 -8.08 -17.89 -3.07
N VAL A 82 -7.41 -18.61 -3.98
CA VAL A 82 -7.57 -20.06 -4.13
C VAL A 82 -6.87 -20.77 -2.97
N GLY A 83 -5.62 -20.42 -2.67
CA GLY A 83 -4.90 -20.94 -1.51
C GLY A 83 -5.61 -20.64 -0.20
N ALA A 84 -6.13 -19.42 -0.04
CA ALA A 84 -6.93 -19.04 1.13
C ALA A 84 -8.26 -19.82 1.24
N SER A 85 -8.88 -20.19 0.11
CA SER A 85 -10.12 -20.96 0.10
C SER A 85 -9.98 -22.38 0.67
N HIS A 86 -8.80 -23.00 0.55
CA HIS A 86 -8.54 -24.36 1.07
C HIS A 86 -8.66 -24.44 2.60
N ILE A 87 -8.41 -23.33 3.29
CA ILE A 87 -8.62 -23.20 4.73
C ILE A 87 -9.83 -22.33 5.05
N ASN A 88 -10.78 -22.16 4.10
CA ASN A 88 -11.97 -21.32 4.24
C ASN A 88 -11.66 -20.02 5.00
N ALA A 89 -10.61 -19.31 4.56
CA ALA A 89 -10.21 -18.07 5.21
C ALA A 89 -11.35 -17.04 5.11
N ASP A 90 -11.50 -16.25 6.16
CA ASP A 90 -12.42 -15.11 6.18
C ASP A 90 -11.78 -13.87 5.53
N CYS A 91 -10.44 -13.78 5.58
CA CYS A 91 -9.67 -12.73 4.92
C CYS A 91 -8.21 -13.16 4.67
N VAL A 92 -7.52 -12.39 3.83
CA VAL A 92 -6.08 -12.53 3.57
C VAL A 92 -5.33 -11.31 4.09
N VAL A 93 -4.25 -11.51 4.84
CA VAL A 93 -3.24 -10.48 5.11
C VAL A 93 -2.08 -10.72 4.15
N HIS A 94 -1.87 -9.79 3.23
CA HIS A 94 -0.87 -9.89 2.18
C HIS A 94 0.33 -8.99 2.50
N TYR A 95 1.50 -9.60 2.70
CA TYR A 95 2.73 -8.89 3.07
C TYR A 95 3.60 -8.59 1.84
N GLY A 96 4.27 -7.44 1.85
CA GLY A 96 5.25 -7.05 0.83
C GLY A 96 4.64 -6.33 -0.38
N HIS A 97 5.19 -6.59 -1.55
CA HIS A 97 4.82 -5.92 -2.80
C HIS A 97 3.45 -6.41 -3.28
N THR A 98 2.58 -5.49 -3.72
CA THR A 98 1.25 -5.81 -4.25
C THR A 98 0.97 -5.04 -5.53
N CYS A 99 0.26 -5.68 -6.45
CA CYS A 99 -0.25 -5.03 -7.66
C CYS A 99 -1.65 -4.43 -7.47
N PHE A 100 -2.29 -4.63 -6.32
CA PHE A 100 -3.67 -4.21 -6.04
C PHE A 100 -4.70 -4.77 -7.05
N SER A 101 -4.45 -5.96 -7.61
CA SER A 101 -5.47 -6.67 -8.39
C SER A 101 -6.74 -6.88 -7.55
N PRO A 102 -7.95 -6.55 -8.06
CA PRO A 102 -9.18 -6.66 -7.31
C PRO A 102 -9.45 -8.09 -6.83
N THR A 103 -9.83 -8.25 -5.55
CA THR A 103 -10.31 -9.53 -5.03
C THR A 103 -11.76 -9.79 -5.40
N THR A 104 -12.13 -11.06 -5.54
CA THR A 104 -13.45 -11.49 -6.01
C THR A 104 -14.32 -12.14 -4.95
N SER A 105 -13.69 -12.69 -3.90
CA SER A 105 -14.30 -13.56 -2.91
C SER A 105 -13.89 -13.24 -1.48
N LEU A 106 -12.68 -12.74 -1.24
CA LEU A 106 -12.17 -12.47 0.10
C LEU A 106 -11.70 -11.01 0.29
N PRO A 107 -11.98 -10.41 1.46
CA PRO A 107 -11.31 -9.20 1.90
C PRO A 107 -9.80 -9.42 2.04
N ALA A 108 -9.02 -8.40 1.69
CA ALA A 108 -7.58 -8.40 1.85
C ALA A 108 -7.10 -7.16 2.62
N PHE A 109 -6.08 -7.36 3.46
CA PHE A 109 -5.34 -6.31 4.14
C PHE A 109 -3.87 -6.37 3.73
N PHE A 110 -3.35 -5.26 3.21
CA PHE A 110 -1.99 -5.19 2.67
C PHE A 110 -1.02 -4.56 3.68
N VAL A 111 0.15 -5.17 3.82
CA VAL A 111 1.24 -4.70 4.71
C VAL A 111 2.51 -4.56 3.89
N PHE A 112 2.94 -3.32 3.61
CA PHE A 112 4.03 -3.06 2.67
C PHE A 112 5.44 -3.14 3.26
N GLY A 113 5.56 -3.14 4.58
CA GLY A 113 6.85 -2.88 5.23
C GLY A 113 7.14 -1.39 5.37
N LYS A 114 8.14 -1.05 6.18
CA LYS A 114 8.55 0.33 6.43
C LYS A 114 10.07 0.44 6.38
N ALA A 115 10.59 0.41 5.15
CA ALA A 115 12.01 0.48 4.90
C ALA A 115 12.59 1.84 5.30
N SER A 116 13.75 1.85 5.96
CA SER A 116 14.40 3.09 6.38
C SER A 116 14.83 3.92 5.18
N ILE A 117 14.56 5.22 5.21
CA ILE A 117 14.93 6.14 4.15
C ILE A 117 15.39 7.49 4.71
N GLY A 118 16.47 8.04 4.15
CA GLY A 118 17.01 9.34 4.51
C GLY A 118 16.20 10.45 3.86
N ILE A 119 15.28 11.07 4.60
CA ILE A 119 14.36 12.08 4.06
C ILE A 119 15.10 13.28 3.46
N ALA A 120 16.15 13.76 4.14
CA ALA A 120 16.97 14.87 3.65
C ALA A 120 17.64 14.50 2.31
N ASP A 121 18.28 13.32 2.24
CA ASP A 121 18.94 12.82 1.02
C ASP A 121 17.95 12.68 -0.15
N CYS A 122 16.71 12.25 0.14
CA CYS A 122 15.64 12.14 -0.87
C CYS A 122 15.23 13.50 -1.40
N VAL A 123 14.98 14.45 -0.50
CA VAL A 123 14.57 15.81 -0.85
C VAL A 123 15.67 16.49 -1.66
N GLU A 124 16.94 16.34 -1.27
CA GLU A 124 18.09 16.84 -2.01
C GLU A 124 18.17 16.21 -3.41
N SER A 125 18.07 14.88 -3.52
CA SER A 125 18.15 14.18 -4.80
C SER A 125 17.02 14.57 -5.75
N VAL A 126 15.78 14.65 -5.26
CA VAL A 126 14.62 15.07 -6.05
C VAL A 126 14.76 16.54 -6.46
N SER A 127 15.22 17.41 -5.56
CA SER A 127 15.41 18.84 -5.85
C SER A 127 16.50 19.06 -6.89
N GLN A 128 17.62 18.34 -6.77
CA GLN A 128 18.70 18.40 -7.75
C GLN A 128 18.23 17.94 -9.12
N TYR A 129 17.53 16.81 -9.19
CA TYR A 129 16.93 16.31 -10.43
C TYR A 129 15.93 17.31 -11.03
N ALA A 130 15.17 18.01 -10.20
CA ALA A 130 14.25 19.06 -10.60
C ALA A 130 14.93 20.34 -11.11
N LEU A 131 16.14 20.65 -10.65
CA LEU A 131 16.92 21.81 -11.10
C LEU A 131 17.64 21.54 -12.42
N GLU A 132 18.09 20.31 -12.62
CA GLU A 132 18.77 19.88 -13.85
C GLU A 132 17.81 19.79 -15.04
N ASN A 133 16.50 19.79 -14.78
CA ASN A 133 15.47 19.56 -15.78
C ASN A 133 14.35 20.61 -15.75
N SER A 134 13.73 20.89 -16.89
CA SER A 134 12.67 21.92 -17.01
C SER A 134 11.25 21.39 -17.12
N LYS A 135 11.06 20.06 -17.06
CA LYS A 135 9.76 19.38 -17.14
C LYS A 135 9.18 19.11 -15.75
N PRO A 136 7.86 18.98 -15.61
CA PRO A 136 7.24 18.52 -14.36
C PRO A 136 7.72 17.11 -14.01
N ILE A 137 7.80 16.80 -12.72
CA ILE A 137 8.32 15.53 -12.22
C ILE A 137 7.22 14.74 -11.56
N MET A 138 7.12 13.46 -11.90
CA MET A 138 6.28 12.47 -11.24
C MET A 138 7.17 11.53 -10.42
N VAL A 139 7.03 11.58 -9.10
CA VAL A 139 7.78 10.75 -8.16
C VAL A 139 7.02 9.45 -7.91
N LEU A 140 7.67 8.34 -8.26
CA LEU A 140 7.23 6.97 -8.00
C LEU A 140 8.13 6.33 -6.93
N PHE A 141 7.63 5.36 -6.17
CA PHE A 141 8.39 4.76 -5.08
C PHE A 141 8.01 3.31 -4.78
N GLY A 142 8.95 2.56 -4.20
CA GLY A 142 8.65 1.24 -3.63
C GLY A 142 7.64 1.36 -2.48
N LEU A 143 6.66 0.45 -2.40
CA LEU A 143 5.58 0.49 -1.41
C LEU A 143 6.11 0.49 0.04
N GLU A 144 7.28 -0.10 0.28
CA GLU A 144 7.98 -0.10 1.55
C GLU A 144 8.35 1.32 2.06
N TYR A 145 8.36 2.33 1.18
CA TYR A 145 8.61 3.74 1.51
C TYR A 145 7.34 4.58 1.65
N ALA A 146 6.15 4.02 1.41
CA ALA A 146 4.88 4.75 1.45
C ALA A 146 4.65 5.52 2.76
N HIS A 147 5.11 4.95 3.88
CA HIS A 147 5.02 5.56 5.21
C HIS A 147 5.83 6.87 5.35
N SER A 148 6.89 7.05 4.56
CA SER A 148 7.77 8.22 4.59
C SER A 148 7.43 9.24 3.49
N THR A 149 6.69 8.85 2.45
CA THR A 149 6.33 9.72 1.32
C THR A 149 5.64 11.01 1.75
N GLN A 150 4.73 10.95 2.74
CA GLN A 150 4.05 12.14 3.26
C GLN A 150 5.02 13.15 3.87
N GLN A 151 6.03 12.66 4.60
CA GLN A 151 7.05 13.51 5.19
C GLN A 151 7.99 14.09 4.13
N ILE A 152 8.37 13.28 3.12
CA ILE A 152 9.17 13.75 1.97
C ILE A 152 8.44 14.86 1.21
N ARG A 153 7.15 14.68 0.90
CA ARG A 153 6.30 15.69 0.24
C ARG A 153 6.29 17.00 1.02
N LYS A 154 6.08 16.92 2.33
CA LYS A 154 6.02 18.10 3.20
C LYS A 154 7.35 18.85 3.23
N THR A 155 8.46 18.14 3.48
CA THR A 155 9.80 18.76 3.53
C THR A 155 10.21 19.32 2.18
N LEU A 156 9.84 18.65 1.08
CA LEU A 156 10.09 19.16 -0.26
C LEU A 156 9.36 20.48 -0.47
N LEU A 157 8.06 20.56 -0.18
CA LEU A 157 7.26 21.79 -0.31
C LEU A 157 7.83 22.96 0.51
N GLU A 158 8.33 22.69 1.72
CA GLU A 158 8.99 23.69 2.58
C GLU A 158 10.32 24.17 1.98
N SER A 159 11.07 23.30 1.31
CA SER A 159 12.34 23.63 0.65
C SER A 159 12.19 24.29 -0.73
N SER A 160 11.06 24.08 -1.42
CA SER A 160 10.83 24.47 -2.82
C SER A 160 10.61 25.97 -3.07
N THR A 161 10.98 26.86 -2.14
CA THR A 161 10.81 28.33 -2.31
C THR A 161 11.60 28.96 -3.48
N SER A 162 12.39 28.17 -4.22
CA SER A 162 13.13 28.61 -5.42
C SER A 162 12.97 27.72 -6.66
N CYS A 163 12.26 26.59 -6.60
CA CYS A 163 12.19 25.64 -7.72
C CYS A 163 10.88 25.81 -8.51
N ARG A 164 10.99 25.96 -9.83
CA ARG A 164 9.89 26.36 -10.73
C ARG A 164 9.14 25.16 -11.36
N SER A 165 9.61 23.95 -11.13
CA SER A 165 9.09 22.71 -11.72
C SER A 165 8.03 22.10 -10.79
N ASP A 166 6.86 21.76 -11.33
CA ASP A 166 5.79 21.10 -10.58
C ASP A 166 6.19 19.65 -10.24
N ILE A 167 6.27 19.33 -8.94
CA ILE A 167 6.59 17.99 -8.45
C ILE A 167 5.32 17.33 -7.93
N SER A 168 4.92 16.24 -8.57
CA SER A 168 3.81 15.39 -8.19
C SER A 168 4.31 14.05 -7.67
N PHE A 169 3.54 13.41 -6.79
CA PHE A 169 3.88 12.11 -6.24
C PHE A 169 2.73 11.15 -6.49
N ALA A 170 3.04 9.90 -6.79
CA ALA A 170 2.03 8.86 -6.79
C ALA A 170 1.53 8.56 -5.37
N ASP A 171 0.27 8.16 -5.25
CA ASP A 171 -0.35 7.73 -4.01
C ASP A 171 -0.44 6.20 -3.96
N VAL A 172 -0.62 5.67 -2.75
CA VAL A 172 -0.92 4.25 -2.55
C VAL A 172 -2.40 4.14 -2.23
N PRO A 173 -3.15 3.21 -2.86
CA PRO A 173 -4.53 2.94 -2.49
C PRO A 173 -4.65 2.54 -1.01
N SER A 174 -5.89 2.53 -0.53
CA SER A 174 -6.20 2.05 0.81
C SER A 174 -5.61 0.65 1.06
N PRO A 175 -5.00 0.37 2.22
CA PRO A 175 -4.47 -0.95 2.54
C PRO A 175 -5.55 -2.01 2.77
N TYR A 176 -6.83 -1.63 2.76
CA TYR A 176 -7.97 -2.56 2.81
C TYR A 176 -8.66 -2.67 1.46
N MET A 177 -8.93 -3.90 1.03
CA MET A 177 -9.69 -4.22 -0.16
C MET A 177 -10.81 -5.18 0.19
N PHE A 178 -12.03 -4.85 -0.23
CA PHE A 178 -13.19 -5.72 -0.11
C PHE A 178 -13.63 -6.18 -1.50
N PRO A 179 -14.16 -7.41 -1.63
CA PRO A 179 -14.68 -7.90 -2.90
C PRO A 179 -15.78 -7.00 -3.42
N SER A 180 -15.81 -6.76 -4.73
CA SER A 180 -16.76 -5.84 -5.37
C SER A 180 -18.24 -6.26 -5.27
N LYS A 181 -18.56 -7.41 -4.66
CA LYS A 181 -19.92 -7.96 -4.54
C LYS A 181 -20.65 -7.62 -3.23
N ASP A 182 -19.97 -7.05 -2.23
CA ASP A 182 -20.52 -6.89 -0.87
C ASP A 182 -21.26 -5.58 -0.57
N SER A 183 -21.47 -4.70 -1.56
CA SER A 183 -22.16 -3.42 -1.37
C SER A 183 -23.68 -3.52 -1.06
N LYS A 184 -24.26 -4.73 -0.94
CA LYS A 184 -25.70 -4.94 -0.72
C LYS A 184 -26.11 -5.56 0.63
N LYS A 185 -25.19 -5.80 1.57
CA LYS A 185 -25.55 -6.39 2.88
C LYS A 185 -24.81 -5.77 4.07
N LEU A 186 -25.05 -4.49 4.35
CA LEU A 186 -24.87 -3.95 5.70
C LEU A 186 -26.02 -2.96 6.00
N ASN A 187 -27.03 -3.42 6.74
CA ASN A 187 -28.06 -2.57 7.32
C ASN A 187 -27.91 -2.61 8.85
N GLY A 188 -27.40 -1.52 9.42
CA GLY A 188 -27.26 -1.18 10.84
C GLY A 188 -26.88 0.31 10.94
N PRO A 189 -27.21 1.04 12.02
CA PRO A 189 -27.65 2.44 11.95
C PRO A 189 -26.66 3.37 11.26
N GLN A 190 -27.15 4.02 10.20
CA GLN A 190 -26.45 4.99 9.39
C GLN A 190 -26.17 6.27 10.21
N GLU A 191 -24.90 6.58 10.42
CA GLU A 191 -24.42 7.95 10.18
C GLU A 191 -23.67 7.94 8.85
N ALA A 192 -24.11 8.83 7.97
CA ALA A 192 -24.04 8.70 6.53
C ALA A 192 -22.66 9.03 5.93
N VAL A 193 -22.12 8.14 5.09
CA VAL A 193 -21.24 8.52 3.97
C VAL A 193 -21.52 7.63 2.75
N CYS A 194 -22.40 8.18 1.90
CA CYS A 194 -22.56 8.12 0.44
C CYS A 194 -22.15 6.86 -0.37
N GLY A 195 -23.16 6.23 -0.98
CA GLY A 195 -23.08 5.46 -2.22
C GLY A 195 -23.40 6.34 -3.45
N CYS A 196 -22.86 5.96 -4.60
CA CYS A 196 -22.86 6.74 -5.84
C CYS A 196 -24.25 6.93 -6.51
N SER A 197 -24.31 8.06 -7.24
CA SER A 197 -25.18 8.42 -8.38
C SER A 197 -26.52 9.11 -8.10
N ASN A 198 -26.51 10.46 -8.11
CA ASN A 198 -27.17 11.27 -9.15
C ASN A 198 -26.81 12.77 -9.04
N ASN A 199 -26.57 13.38 -10.21
CA ASN A 199 -26.43 14.81 -10.55
C ASN A 199 -26.66 15.88 -9.46
N SER A 200 -25.59 16.61 -9.12
CA SER A 200 -25.53 18.08 -9.25
C SER A 200 -24.12 18.59 -8.88
N ASN A 201 -23.44 19.14 -9.88
CA ASN A 201 -22.24 19.99 -9.92
C ASN A 201 -21.58 20.43 -8.59
N SER A 202 -20.29 20.08 -8.43
CA SER A 202 -19.19 21.07 -8.44
C SER A 202 -17.83 20.37 -8.43
N ASP A 203 -17.12 20.50 -9.56
CA ASP A 203 -15.67 20.37 -9.80
C ASP A 203 -15.00 18.97 -9.74
N GLU A 204 -15.47 18.04 -10.57
CA GLU A 204 -14.66 16.91 -11.03
C GLU A 204 -13.76 17.35 -12.19
N ALA A 205 -12.49 17.65 -11.92
CA ALA A 205 -11.52 17.85 -12.99
C ALA A 205 -11.36 16.54 -13.79
N SER A 206 -11.81 16.52 -15.05
CA SER A 206 -11.54 15.47 -16.03
C SER A 206 -10.03 15.21 -16.08
N GLY A 207 -9.58 13.98 -15.86
CA GLY A 207 -8.15 13.66 -15.80
C GLY A 207 -7.90 12.17 -15.90
N THR A 208 -6.77 11.77 -16.50
CA THR A 208 -6.46 10.37 -16.74
C THR A 208 -5.82 9.76 -15.50
N ILE A 209 -6.35 8.65 -15.01
CA ILE A 209 -5.81 7.89 -13.88
C ILE A 209 -4.82 6.86 -14.41
N TYR A 210 -3.64 6.82 -13.81
CA TYR A 210 -2.59 5.84 -14.08
C TYR A 210 -2.33 5.02 -12.83
N SER A 211 -1.93 3.76 -13.02
CA SER A 211 -1.50 2.90 -11.94
C SER A 211 -0.40 1.95 -12.37
N ILE A 212 0.54 1.66 -11.46
CA ILE A 212 1.60 0.68 -11.66
C ILE A 212 2.12 0.17 -10.32
N GLY A 213 2.29 -1.15 -10.17
CA GLY A 213 2.93 -1.73 -8.97
C GLY A 213 2.32 -1.30 -7.63
N GLY A 214 0.99 -1.08 -7.61
CA GLY A 214 0.27 -0.62 -6.43
C GLY A 214 0.34 0.90 -6.16
N LEU A 215 0.98 1.67 -7.04
CA LEU A 215 0.91 3.12 -7.05
C LEU A 215 -0.22 3.60 -7.96
N THR A 216 -0.85 4.72 -7.63
CA THR A 216 -1.87 5.40 -8.44
C THR A 216 -1.64 6.90 -8.48
N TRP A 217 -1.90 7.55 -9.60
CA TRP A 217 -1.87 9.01 -9.72
C TRP A 217 -2.84 9.47 -10.80
N LYS A 218 -3.16 10.76 -10.78
CA LYS A 218 -4.04 11.39 -11.75
C LYS A 218 -3.31 12.52 -12.45
N LEU A 219 -3.30 12.49 -13.77
CA LEU A 219 -2.82 13.61 -14.59
C LEU A 219 -3.99 14.50 -15.02
N PRO A 220 -3.77 15.82 -15.16
CA PRO A 220 -4.75 16.74 -15.73
C PRO A 220 -5.16 16.34 -17.15
N GLU A 221 -6.35 16.78 -17.59
CA GLU A 221 -6.84 16.54 -18.95
C GLU A 221 -5.83 17.02 -20.01
N GLY A 222 -5.59 16.20 -21.02
CA GLY A 222 -4.70 16.51 -22.14
C GLY A 222 -3.21 16.29 -21.88
N GLN A 223 -2.79 16.02 -20.64
CA GLN A 223 -1.40 15.68 -20.32
C GLN A 223 -1.16 14.17 -20.39
N LYS A 224 0.04 13.79 -20.82
CA LYS A 224 0.49 12.39 -20.90
C LYS A 224 1.75 12.18 -20.08
N MET A 225 2.08 10.92 -19.83
CA MET A 225 3.28 10.57 -19.08
C MET A 225 4.57 11.05 -19.76
N GLU A 226 4.60 11.16 -21.09
CA GLU A 226 5.78 11.63 -21.83
C GLU A 226 6.07 13.13 -21.61
N ASP A 227 5.10 13.88 -21.09
CA ASP A 227 5.27 15.28 -20.70
C ASP A 227 5.99 15.42 -19.35
N TYR A 228 6.08 14.33 -18.58
CA TYR A 228 6.68 14.27 -17.25
C TYR A 228 8.01 13.54 -17.25
N LEU A 229 8.87 13.92 -16.29
CA LEU A 229 10.03 13.13 -15.90
C LEU A 229 9.65 12.22 -14.75
N LEU A 230 10.08 10.96 -14.81
CA LEU A 230 9.84 10.02 -13.73
C LEU A 230 11.03 10.03 -12.78
N PHE A 231 10.76 10.06 -11.48
CA PHE A 231 11.79 9.91 -10.46
C PHE A 231 11.45 8.75 -9.54
N TRP A 232 12.30 7.71 -9.50
CA TRP A 232 12.11 6.53 -8.67
C TRP A 232 12.83 6.65 -7.32
N ILE A 233 12.06 6.46 -6.24
CA ILE A 233 12.57 6.29 -4.88
C ILE A 233 12.44 4.81 -4.48
N GLY A 234 13.54 4.08 -4.57
CA GLY A 234 13.58 2.69 -4.14
C GLY A 234 14.78 1.94 -4.67
N HIS A 235 14.81 0.64 -4.38
CA HIS A 235 15.83 -0.26 -4.92
C HIS A 235 15.56 -0.60 -6.40
N ASP A 236 16.60 -1.07 -7.09
CA ASP A 236 16.47 -1.73 -8.39
C ASP A 236 15.90 -3.13 -8.18
N ASN A 237 14.58 -3.24 -8.29
CA ASN A 237 13.82 -4.46 -8.07
C ASN A 237 12.77 -4.65 -9.17
N ALA A 238 11.98 -5.71 -9.09
CA ALA A 238 10.94 -6.01 -10.08
C ALA A 238 9.92 -4.87 -10.25
N ALA A 239 9.63 -4.10 -9.19
CA ALA A 239 8.73 -2.94 -9.28
C ALA A 239 9.35 -1.82 -10.12
N PHE A 240 10.64 -1.50 -9.90
CA PHE A 240 11.36 -0.54 -10.73
C PHE A 240 11.46 -1.00 -12.19
N ALA A 241 11.82 -2.26 -12.43
CA ALA A 241 11.89 -2.82 -13.77
C ALA A 241 10.54 -2.69 -14.51
N ASN A 242 9.42 -2.90 -13.82
CA ASN A 242 8.09 -2.71 -14.39
C ASN A 242 7.83 -1.24 -14.78
N VAL A 243 8.24 -0.28 -13.95
CA VAL A 243 8.17 1.16 -14.25
C VAL A 243 8.97 1.49 -15.51
N VAL A 244 10.21 1.03 -15.61
CA VAL A 244 11.09 1.28 -16.77
C VAL A 244 10.52 0.67 -18.04
N LEU A 245 9.97 -0.55 -17.97
CA LEU A 245 9.39 -1.22 -19.14
C LEU A 245 8.07 -0.58 -19.59
N THR A 246 7.23 -0.14 -18.65
CA THR A 246 5.92 0.45 -18.94
C THR A 246 6.06 1.87 -19.48
N PHE A 247 6.95 2.67 -18.91
CA PHE A 247 7.18 4.07 -19.29
C PHE A 247 8.51 4.23 -20.02
N ASN A 248 8.79 3.33 -20.97
CA ASN A 248 10.06 3.31 -21.72
C ASN A 248 10.31 4.55 -22.60
N ALA A 249 9.27 5.35 -22.86
CA ALA A 249 9.34 6.61 -23.59
C ALA A 249 9.63 7.81 -22.67
N CYS A 250 9.50 7.65 -21.36
CA CYS A 250 9.81 8.69 -20.38
C CYS A 250 11.28 8.65 -19.99
N GLU A 251 11.84 9.81 -19.66
CA GLU A 251 13.14 9.89 -19.02
C GLU A 251 12.97 9.59 -17.52
N ILE A 252 13.77 8.65 -17.00
CA ILE A 252 13.62 8.12 -15.65
C ILE A 252 14.91 8.37 -14.85
N GLY A 253 14.81 9.21 -13.83
CA GLY A 253 15.82 9.34 -12.77
C GLY A 253 15.57 8.31 -11.66
N MET A 254 16.64 7.91 -10.96
CA MET A 254 16.55 7.03 -9.80
C MET A 254 17.45 7.52 -8.69
N MET A 255 16.94 7.51 -7.46
CA MET A 255 17.76 7.74 -6.28
C MET A 255 18.59 6.50 -5.95
N GLN A 256 19.91 6.65 -5.89
CA GLN A 256 20.77 5.59 -5.37
C GLN A 256 20.71 5.56 -3.84
N LEU A 257 19.95 4.61 -3.29
CA LEU A 257 19.93 4.34 -1.86
C LEU A 257 21.32 3.86 -1.41
N LYS A 258 21.96 4.61 -0.51
CA LYS A 258 23.21 4.19 0.13
C LYS A 258 22.91 2.98 1.02
N ILE A 259 23.27 1.79 0.57
CA ILE A 259 23.24 0.58 1.41
C ILE A 259 24.25 0.79 2.53
N LYS A 260 23.78 1.05 3.75
CA LYS A 260 24.62 0.97 4.95
C LYS A 260 24.77 -0.51 5.29
N TRP A 261 25.93 -1.06 4.96
CA TRP A 261 26.38 -2.38 5.41
C TRP A 261 26.60 -2.39 6.93
#